data_AF-A0A3P1VLI1-F1
#
_entry.id   AF-A0A3P1VLI1-F1
#
_cell.length_a   1.000
_cell.length_b   1.000
_cell.length_c   1.000
_cell.angle_alpha   90.00
_cell.angle_beta   90.00
_cell.angle_gamma   90.00
#
_symmetry.space_group_name_H-M   'P 1'
#
loop_
_entity.id
_entity.type
_entity.pdbx_description
1 polymer ?
#
loop_
_entity_poly.entity_id
_entity_poly.type
_entity_poly.pdbx_seq_one_letter_code
_entity_poly.pdbx_strand_id
1 'polypeptide(L)' 'MTQFDFILILIAIITTTWAGIITAVAKIAVCEYKKQIKYYQHPEIQVKIAQNAIQQRFFENGGEVFR' A
#
# COMPACT_ATOMS: atom_id res chain seq x y z
N MET A 1 -13.81 5.94 42.73
CA MET A 1 -13.48 6.26 41.33
C MET A 1 -14.00 7.66 41.05
N THR A 2 -13.10 8.59 40.73
CA THR A 2 -13.42 10.00 40.52
C THR A 2 -13.85 10.24 39.07
N GLN A 3 -14.51 11.36 38.79
CA GLN A 3 -14.86 11.75 37.40
C GLN A 3 -13.62 11.83 36.49
N PHE A 4 -12.47 12.21 37.06
CA PHE A 4 -11.20 12.27 36.34
C PHE A 4 -10.72 10.88 35.90
N ASP A 5 -10.86 9.86 36.74
CA ASP A 5 -10.49 8.48 36.40
C ASP A 5 -11.32 7.95 35.22
N PHE A 6 -12.61 8.28 35.17
CA PHE A 6 -13.48 7.92 34.05
C PHE A 6 -13.04 8.58 32.73
N ILE A 7 -12.69 9.86 32.78
CA ILE A 7 -12.21 10.60 31.60
C ILE A 7 -10.90 9.98 31.08
N LEU A 8 -9.96 9.66 31.98
CA LEU A 8 -8.70 9.05 31.60
C LEU A 8 -8.89 7.68 30.94
N ILE A 9 -9.77 6.84 31.49
CA ILE A 9 -10.08 5.52 30.90
C ILE A 9 -10.72 5.70 29.52
N LEU A 10 -11.64 6.65 29.37
CA LEU A 10 -12.28 6.93 28.09
C LEU A 10 -11.24 7.35 27.03
N ILE A 11 -10.32 8.25 27.39
CA ILE A 11 -9.23 8.69 26.49
C ILE A 11 -8.32 7.51 26.14
N ALA A 12 -7.97 6.67 27.11
CA ALA A 12 -7.13 5.49 26.87
C ALA A 12 -7.80 4.50 25.89
N ILE A 13 -9.11 4.29 26.01
CA ILE A 13 -9.86 3.43 25.10
C ILE A 13 -9.90 4.04 23.69
N ILE A 14 -10.22 5.33 23.57
CA ILE A 14 -10.30 6.01 22.27
C ILE A 14 -8.95 5.97 21.55
N THR A 15 -7.87 6.34 22.25
CA THR A 15 -6.52 6.37 21.68
C THR A 15 -6.05 4.99 21.25
N THR A 16 -6.25 3.96 22.09
CA THR A 16 -5.90 2.58 21.76
C THR A 16 -6.70 2.06 20.57
N THR A 17 -8.01 2.36 20.52
CA THR A 17 -8.88 1.97 19.41
C THR A 17 -8.43 2.63 18.11
N TRP A 18 -8.12 3.92 18.15
CA TRP A 18 -7.67 4.67 16.98
C TRP A 18 -6.32 4.17 16.46
N ALA A 19 -5.37 3.89 17.36
CA ALA A 19 -4.09 3.28 17.00
C ALA A 19 -4.27 1.90 16.35
N GLY A 20 -5.19 1.09 16.86
CA GLY A 20 -5.56 -0.20 16.28
C GLY A 20 -6.09 -0.06 14.84
N ILE A 21 -7.01 0.88 14.62
CA ILE A 21 -7.59 1.15 13.30
C ILE A 21 -6.51 1.60 12.31
N ILE A 22 -5.69 2.59 12.68
CA ILE A 22 -4.60 3.09 11.82
C ILE A 22 -3.65 1.96 11.46
N THR A 23 -3.26 1.14 12.43
CA THR A 23 -2.35 0.02 12.21
C THR A 23 -2.94 -1.01 11.24
N ALA A 24 -4.23 -1.33 11.38
CA ALA A 24 -4.91 -2.25 10.48
C ALA A 24 -4.97 -1.71 9.04
N VAL A 25 -5.34 -0.44 8.88
CA VAL A 25 -5.39 0.23 7.56
C VAL A 25 -4.00 0.27 6.92
N ALA A 26 -2.97 0.66 7.67
CA ALA A 26 -1.59 0.69 7.20
C ALA A 26 -1.13 -0.71 6.76
N LYS A 27 -1.45 -1.76 7.53
CA LYS A 27 -1.11 -3.15 7.18
C LYS A 27 -1.77 -3.56 5.86
N ILE A 28 -3.03 -3.24 5.65
CA ILE A 28 -3.76 -3.54 4.41
C ILE A 28 -3.09 -2.82 3.23
N ALA A 29 -2.86 -1.51 3.36
CA ALA A 29 -2.21 -0.71 2.31
C ALA A 29 -0.83 -1.27 1.95
N VAL A 30 0.03 -1.53 2.95
CA VAL A 30 1.36 -2.11 2.73
C VAL A 30 1.28 -3.49 2.07
N CYS A 31 0.30 -4.31 2.44
CA CYS A 31 0.09 -5.62 1.81
C CYS A 31 -0.25 -5.48 0.32
N GLU A 32 -1.17 -4.58 -0.04
CA GLU A 32 -1.52 -4.31 -1.42
C GLU A 32 -0.34 -3.76 -2.23
N TYR A 33 0.42 -2.81 -1.67
CA TYR A 33 1.63 -2.32 -2.32
C TYR A 33 2.66 -3.43 -2.52
N LYS A 34 2.88 -4.30 -1.52
CA LYS A 34 3.79 -5.44 -1.66
C LYS A 34 3.34 -6.42 -2.72
N LYS A 35 2.03 -6.67 -2.86
CA LYS A 35 1.48 -7.50 -3.94
C LYS A 35 1.75 -6.90 -5.32
N GLN A 36 1.50 -5.60 -5.48
CA GLN A 36 1.78 -4.90 -6.74
C GLN A 36 3.27 -4.95 -7.09
N ILE A 37 4.14 -4.64 -6.12
CA ILE A 37 5.59 -4.73 -6.31
C ILE A 37 5.99 -6.16 -6.71
N LYS A 38 5.47 -7.17 -6.02
CA LYS A 38 5.74 -8.58 -6.34
C LYS A 38 5.30 -8.94 -7.76
N TYR A 39 4.15 -8.43 -8.21
CA TYR A 39 3.69 -8.63 -9.59
C TYR A 39 4.68 -8.05 -10.60
N TYR A 40 5.06 -6.78 -10.44
CA TYR A 40 6.00 -6.12 -11.34
C TYR A 40 7.45 -6.64 -11.23
N GLN A 41 7.81 -7.26 -10.11
CA GLN A 41 9.10 -7.91 -9.90
C GLN A 41 9.16 -9.34 -10.42
N HIS A 42 8.03 -9.92 -10.86
CA HIS A 42 8.03 -11.27 -11.37
C HIS A 42 8.78 -11.33 -12.72
N PRO A 43 9.77 -12.23 -12.91
CA PRO A 43 10.63 -12.22 -14.09
C PRO A 43 9.86 -12.26 -15.42
N GLU A 44 8.82 -13.10 -15.50
CA GLU A 44 7.97 -13.20 -16.69
C GLU A 44 7.22 -11.89 -17.01
N ILE A 45 6.80 -11.16 -15.98
CA ILE A 45 6.10 -9.88 -16.13
C ILE A 45 7.11 -8.80 -16.55
N GLN A 46 8.32 -8.80 -15.99
CA GLN A 46 9.38 -7.88 -16.41
C GLN A 46 9.76 -8.07 -17.88
N VAL A 47 9.82 -9.32 -18.36
CA VAL A 47 10.06 -9.62 -19.77
C VAL A 47 8.92 -9.08 -20.63
N LYS A 48 7.65 -9.27 -20.23
CA LYS A 48 6.50 -8.70 -20.96
C LYS A 48 6.52 -7.17 -21.00
N ILE A 49 6.85 -6.51 -19.89
CA ILE A 49 7.01 -5.05 -19.81
C ILE A 49 8.11 -4.59 -20.77
N ALA A 50 9.27 -5.27 -20.79
CA ALA A 50 10.35 -4.94 -21.70
C ALA A 50 9.96 -5.14 -23.18
N GLN A 51 9.24 -6.21 -23.50
CA GLN A 51 8.71 -6.46 -24.84
C GLN A 51 7.74 -5.35 -25.27
N ASN A 52 6.80 -4.97 -24.41
CA ASN A 52 5.87 -3.87 -24.66
C ASN A 52 6.60 -2.53 -24.81
N ALA A 53 7.66 -2.27 -24.05
CA ALA A 53 8.46 -1.04 -24.16
C ALA A 53 9.07 -0.89 -25.56
N ILE A 54 9.58 -2.00 -26.11
CA ILE A 54 10.15 -2.05 -27.46
C ILE A 54 9.03 -1.88 -28.50
N GLN A 55 7.93 -2.63 -28.35
CA GLN A 55 6.81 -2.60 -29.30
C GLN A 55 6.14 -1.22 -29.39
N GLN A 56 5.97 -0.55 -28.24
CA GLN A 56 5.34 0.78 -28.14
C GLN A 56 6.34 1.92 -28.38
N ARG A 57 7.59 1.61 -28.73
CA ARG A 57 8.68 2.59 -28.93
C ARG A 57 8.77 3.58 -27.77
N PHE A 58 8.71 3.07 -26.54
CA PHE A 58 8.68 3.89 -25.34
C PHE A 58 9.83 4.90 -25.27
N PHE A 59 11.02 4.49 -25.69
CA PHE A 59 12.21 5.36 -25.68
C PHE A 59 12.18 6.49 -26.72
N GLU A 60 11.33 6.40 -27.74
CA GLU A 60 11.19 7.43 -28.78
C GLU A 60 9.96 8.30 -28.53
N ASN A 61 8.83 7.68 -28.18
CA ASN A 61 7.51 8.32 -28.19
C ASN A 61 6.82 8.32 -26.80
N GLY A 62 7.44 7.73 -25.78
CA GLY A 62 6.85 7.64 -24.44
C GLY A 62 5.60 6.73 -24.34
N GLY A 63 5.42 5.79 -25.27
CA GLY A 63 4.24 4.90 -25.32
C GLY A 63 4.05 4.01 -24.08
N GLU A 64 2.82 3.74 -23.68
CA GLU A 64 2.49 3.05 -22.41
C GLU A 64 3.06 1.62 -22.34
N VAL A 65 3.81 1.31 -21.26
CA VAL A 65 4.60 0.07 -21.12
C VAL A 65 4.00 -0.95 -20.14
N PHE A 66 3.22 -0.47 -19.17
CA PHE A 66 2.77 -1.26 -18.02
C PHE A 66 1.42 -1.95 -18.22
N ARG A 67 0.86 -1.87 -19.43
CA ARG A 67 -0.46 -2.39 -19.77
C ARG A 67 -0.39 -3.74 -20.48
#